data_AF-A0A7J9IY66-F1
#
_entry.id   AF-A0A7J9IY66-F1
#
_cell.length_a   1.000
_cell.length_b   1.000
_cell.length_c   1.000
_cell.angle_alpha   90.00
_cell.angle_beta   90.00
_cell.angle_gamma   90.00
#
_symmetry.space_group_name_H-M   'P 1'
#
loop_
_entity.id
_entity.type
_entity.pdbx_description
1 polymer ?
#
loop_
_entity_poly.entity_id
_entity_poly.type
_entity_poly.pdbx_seq_one_letter_code
_entity_poly.pdbx_strand_id
1 'polypeptide(L)'
;MLRQLESRAESPSKIDKTRAVVKDLHSRIRVAIQRIHSISKRIEDLRDNELQPQLEELIEGLSRMWEVMSECHRRQFQIISVAYKNGIMRISVLPESHRHITAHLEQELSLLCSSFTKWIGALKAYLKAINSWLSKCVTIGKSLKRSKKKNIETQITQLLRIRGPPIYVTCGCWYDELEALEPSIKQVSDSIKRLAADTSGFLPHQEKNEGKNAKRPHEASGNDSNIDSAINMSRDEAMKESTSASNEISDSAYNMFRNDALKDSFETSLVFFIGQLKSFAEASVKMYTELDRDIRQAKHNYEISVKGVEVANEENNAESNNQSGSDQQPKPQV
;
A
#
# COMPACT_ATOMS: atom_id res chain seq x y z
N MET A 1 33.18 -45.56 9.98
CA MET A 1 34.52 -45.04 10.35
C MET A 1 34.95 -45.53 11.74
N LEU A 2 34.34 -45.11 12.85
CA LEU A 2 34.74 -45.60 14.20
C LEU A 2 34.66 -47.14 14.32
N ARG A 3 33.52 -47.72 13.92
CA ARG A 3 33.35 -49.19 13.82
C ARG A 3 34.35 -49.91 12.92
N GLN A 4 34.91 -49.20 11.93
CA GLN A 4 35.85 -49.73 10.95
C GLN A 4 37.31 -49.66 11.44
N LEU A 5 37.61 -48.68 12.31
CA LEU A 5 38.88 -48.58 13.05
C LEU A 5 38.92 -49.61 14.19
N GLU A 6 37.79 -49.81 14.88
CA GLU A 6 37.62 -50.83 15.92
C GLU A 6 37.73 -52.25 15.35
N SER A 7 37.18 -52.51 14.15
CA SER A 7 37.30 -53.83 13.49
C SER A 7 38.67 -54.13 12.89
N ARG A 8 39.51 -53.10 12.66
CA ARG A 8 40.85 -53.24 12.06
C ARG A 8 41.98 -53.30 13.10
N ALA A 9 41.65 -53.32 14.40
CA ALA A 9 42.63 -53.30 15.50
C ALA A 9 43.68 -52.19 15.36
N GLU A 10 43.26 -50.99 14.91
CA GLU A 10 44.16 -49.83 14.88
C GLU A 10 44.62 -49.43 16.29
N SER A 11 45.73 -48.69 16.39
CA SER A 11 46.33 -48.30 17.67
C SER A 11 45.29 -47.66 18.61
N PRO A 12 45.18 -48.06 19.90
CA PRO A 12 44.14 -47.59 20.83
C PRO A 12 44.00 -46.07 20.89
N SER A 13 45.13 -45.35 20.84
CA SER A 13 45.17 -43.87 20.81
C SER A 13 44.39 -43.26 19.64
N LYS A 14 44.39 -43.87 18.45
CA LYS A 14 43.64 -43.36 17.28
C LYS A 14 42.13 -43.59 17.42
N ILE A 15 41.73 -44.72 17.99
CA ILE A 15 40.33 -45.04 18.26
C ILE A 15 39.78 -44.05 19.30
N ASP A 16 40.51 -43.81 20.39
CA ASP A 16 40.11 -42.85 21.42
C ASP A 16 40.04 -41.41 20.92
N LYS A 17 40.99 -40.97 20.10
CA LYS A 17 40.95 -39.65 19.44
C LYS A 17 39.70 -39.51 18.56
N THR A 18 39.41 -40.53 17.74
CA THR A 18 38.23 -40.51 16.87
C THR A 18 36.93 -40.52 17.69
N ARG A 19 36.89 -41.29 18.79
CA ARG A 19 35.76 -41.33 19.73
C ARG A 19 35.54 -39.97 20.41
N ALA A 20 36.61 -39.30 20.81
CA ALA A 20 36.56 -37.96 21.38
C ALA A 20 35.99 -36.94 20.37
N VAL A 21 36.46 -36.96 19.11
CA VAL A 21 35.95 -36.10 18.03
C VAL A 21 34.46 -36.35 17.76
N VAL A 22 34.02 -37.62 17.73
CA VAL A 22 32.59 -37.96 17.55
C VAL A 22 31.75 -37.44 18.71
N LYS A 23 32.22 -37.60 19.96
CA LYS A 23 31.51 -37.09 21.15
C LYS A 23 31.42 -35.56 21.15
N ASP A 24 32.51 -34.87 20.79
CA ASP A 24 32.51 -33.40 20.62
C ASP A 24 31.49 -32.97 19.57
N LEU A 25 31.54 -33.57 18.38
CA LEU A 25 30.63 -33.25 17.28
C LEU A 25 29.17 -33.50 17.69
N HIS A 26 28.87 -34.61 18.33
CA HIS A 26 27.54 -34.92 18.83
C HIS A 26 27.06 -33.87 19.85
N SER A 27 27.92 -33.46 20.78
CA SER A 27 27.63 -32.39 21.74
C SER A 27 27.32 -31.08 21.02
N ARG A 28 28.14 -30.70 20.03
CA ARG A 28 27.96 -29.47 19.24
C ARG A 28 26.66 -29.48 18.44
N ILE A 29 26.31 -30.61 17.81
CA ILE A 29 25.04 -30.76 17.08
C ILE A 29 23.86 -30.60 18.05
N ARG A 30 23.90 -31.25 19.21
CA ARG A 30 22.84 -31.13 20.23
C ARG A 30 22.66 -29.69 20.71
N VAL A 31 23.76 -29.00 21.03
CA VAL A 31 23.73 -27.59 21.43
C VAL A 31 23.17 -26.71 20.30
N ALA A 32 23.54 -26.97 19.04
CA ALA A 32 23.01 -26.25 17.89
C ALA A 32 21.49 -26.44 17.73
N ILE A 33 20.98 -27.67 17.89
CA ILE A 33 19.54 -27.96 17.84
C ILE A 33 18.80 -27.23 18.97
N GLN A 34 19.32 -27.24 20.19
CA GLN A 34 18.73 -26.52 21.33
C GLN A 34 18.68 -25.00 21.07
N ARG A 35 19.76 -24.43 20.50
CA ARG A 35 19.78 -23.01 20.11
C ARG A 35 18.74 -22.70 19.04
N ILE A 36 18.61 -23.55 18.02
CA ILE A 36 17.58 -23.38 16.97
C ILE A 36 16.18 -23.40 17.60
N HIS A 37 15.89 -24.37 18.47
CA HIS A 37 14.59 -24.46 19.14
C HIS A 37 14.28 -23.22 19.98
N SER A 38 15.25 -22.72 20.76
CA SER A 38 15.10 -21.50 21.55
C SER A 38 14.84 -20.26 20.69
N ILE A 39 15.53 -20.13 19.54
CA ILE A 39 15.31 -19.02 18.61
C ILE A 39 13.94 -19.13 17.95
N SER A 40 13.55 -20.33 17.49
CA SER A 40 12.23 -20.58 16.89
C SER A 40 11.10 -20.22 17.84
N LYS A 41 11.19 -20.66 19.11
CA LYS A 41 10.20 -20.30 20.13
C LYS A 41 10.11 -18.80 20.35
N ARG A 42 11.26 -18.09 20.40
CA ARG A 42 11.25 -16.63 20.52
C ARG A 42 10.59 -15.94 19.33
N ILE A 43 10.76 -16.47 18.11
CA ILE A 43 10.10 -15.95 16.90
C ILE A 43 8.58 -16.18 16.98
N GLU A 44 8.15 -17.36 17.42
CA GLU A 44 6.73 -17.67 17.63
C GLU A 44 6.11 -16.73 18.68
N ASP A 45 6.79 -16.51 19.81
CA ASP A 45 6.35 -15.57 20.84
C ASP A 45 6.24 -14.12 20.30
N LEU A 46 7.26 -13.65 19.57
CA LEU A 46 7.22 -12.33 18.92
C LEU A 46 6.05 -12.20 17.95
N ARG A 47 5.79 -13.26 17.19
CA ARG A 47 4.76 -13.29 16.15
C ARG A 47 3.36 -13.30 16.76
N ASP A 48 3.10 -14.26 17.64
CA ASP A 48 1.74 -14.59 18.08
C ASP A 48 1.33 -13.83 19.35
N ASN A 49 2.28 -13.57 20.25
CA ASN A 49 1.99 -12.96 21.55
C ASN A 49 2.29 -11.46 21.60
N GLU A 50 3.20 -10.96 20.75
CA GLU A 50 3.57 -9.53 20.72
C GLU A 50 3.03 -8.80 19.48
N LEU A 51 3.29 -9.30 18.27
CA LEU A 51 2.93 -8.60 17.04
C LEU A 51 1.43 -8.69 16.71
N GLN A 52 0.84 -9.88 16.84
CA GLN A 52 -0.60 -10.06 16.59
C GLN A 52 -1.49 -9.06 17.35
N PRO A 53 -1.38 -8.90 18.69
CA PRO A 53 -2.24 -7.95 19.40
C PRO A 53 -1.97 -6.48 19.00
N GLN A 54 -0.72 -6.11 18.69
CA GLN A 54 -0.41 -4.76 18.20
C GLN A 54 -1.07 -4.47 16.84
N LEU A 55 -1.11 -5.47 15.95
CA LEU A 55 -1.80 -5.34 14.67
C LEU A 55 -3.31 -5.23 14.85
N GLU A 56 -3.89 -5.98 15.77
CA GLU A 56 -5.32 -5.88 16.08
C GLU A 56 -5.69 -4.51 16.66
N GLU A 57 -4.89 -3.97 17.58
CA GLU A 57 -5.09 -2.62 18.12
C GLU A 57 -5.02 -1.57 17.00
N LEU A 58 -4.07 -1.70 16.07
CA LEU A 58 -3.97 -0.81 14.92
C LEU A 58 -5.19 -0.93 14.00
N ILE A 59 -5.65 -2.15 13.71
CA ILE A 59 -6.84 -2.43 12.90
C ILE A 59 -8.08 -1.80 13.55
N GLU A 60 -8.24 -1.97 14.87
CA GLU A 60 -9.34 -1.37 15.61
C GLU A 60 -9.31 0.16 15.56
N GLY A 61 -8.14 0.76 15.76
CA GLY A 61 -7.95 2.21 15.64
C GLY A 61 -8.31 2.74 14.25
N LEU A 62 -7.88 2.03 13.20
CA LEU A 62 -8.20 2.37 11.81
C LEU A 62 -9.69 2.17 11.51
N SER A 63 -10.33 1.12 12.03
CA SER A 63 -11.78 0.88 11.88
C SER A 63 -12.57 2.05 12.43
N ARG A 64 -12.30 2.46 13.68
CA ARG A 64 -12.97 3.59 14.34
C ARG A 64 -12.75 4.90 13.59
N MET A 65 -11.52 5.14 13.12
CA MET A 65 -11.22 6.30 12.29
C MET A 65 -12.08 6.31 11.03
N TRP A 66 -12.19 5.18 10.32
CA TRP A 66 -12.97 5.08 9.10
C TRP A 66 -14.47 5.25 9.31
N GLU A 67 -15.01 4.78 10.44
CA GLU A 67 -16.41 5.02 10.81
C GLU A 67 -16.69 6.52 10.95
N VAL A 68 -15.81 7.25 11.65
CA VAL A 68 -15.91 8.71 11.82
C VAL A 68 -15.77 9.42 10.47
N MET A 69 -14.79 9.04 9.66
CA MET A 69 -14.56 9.64 8.33
C MET A 69 -15.72 9.38 7.38
N SER A 70 -16.30 8.18 7.40
CA SER A 70 -17.48 7.81 6.61
C SER A 70 -18.66 8.71 6.95
N GLU A 71 -18.96 8.88 8.24
CA GLU A 71 -20.05 9.76 8.69
C GLU A 71 -19.79 11.23 8.31
N CYS A 72 -18.56 11.71 8.45
CA CYS A 72 -18.16 13.05 8.05
C CYS A 72 -18.38 13.29 6.55
N HIS A 73 -17.84 12.42 5.70
CA HIS A 73 -17.95 12.55 4.25
C HIS A 73 -19.38 12.33 3.75
N ARG A 74 -20.17 11.47 4.41
CA ARG A 74 -21.60 11.32 4.13
C ARG A 74 -22.34 12.64 4.34
N ARG A 75 -22.08 13.35 5.43
CA ARG A 75 -22.68 14.67 5.71
C ARG A 75 -22.21 15.73 4.72
N GLN A 76 -20.90 15.82 4.47
CA GLN A 76 -20.33 16.74 3.48
C GLN A 76 -20.96 16.52 2.10
N PHE A 77 -21.09 15.26 1.68
CA PHE A 77 -21.69 14.90 0.39
C PHE A 77 -23.17 15.30 0.32
N GLN A 78 -23.93 15.11 1.40
CA GLN A 78 -25.33 15.54 1.47
C GLN A 78 -25.46 17.06 1.32
N ILE A 79 -24.66 17.81 2.07
CA ILE A 79 -24.66 19.29 2.03
C ILE A 79 -24.31 19.78 0.63
N ILE A 80 -23.19 19.31 0.06
CA ILE A 80 -22.72 19.79 -1.24
C ILE A 80 -23.67 19.40 -2.37
N SER A 81 -24.24 18.20 -2.31
CA SER A 81 -25.21 17.75 -3.32
C SER A 81 -26.49 18.59 -3.32
N VAL A 82 -26.98 18.99 -2.14
CA VAL A 82 -28.15 19.88 -2.01
C VAL A 82 -27.80 21.29 -2.50
N ALA A 83 -26.64 21.82 -2.10
CA ALA A 83 -26.19 23.14 -2.53
C ALA A 83 -26.04 23.24 -4.06
N TYR A 84 -25.48 22.19 -4.68
CA TYR A 84 -25.33 22.08 -6.13
C TYR A 84 -26.69 22.03 -6.84
N LYS A 85 -27.60 21.14 -6.42
CA LYS A 85 -28.94 21.01 -7.03
C LYS A 85 -29.79 22.27 -6.94
N ASN A 86 -29.62 23.02 -5.84
CA ASN A 86 -30.39 24.23 -5.61
C ASN A 86 -29.76 25.49 -6.25
N GLY A 87 -28.62 25.36 -6.95
CA GLY A 87 -27.89 26.49 -7.51
C GLY A 87 -27.38 27.49 -6.47
N ILE A 88 -27.26 27.05 -5.21
CA ILE A 88 -26.80 27.87 -4.08
C ILE A 88 -25.27 28.02 -4.11
N MET A 89 -24.58 27.06 -4.72
CA MET A 89 -23.17 27.21 -5.08
C MET A 89 -23.05 28.35 -6.11
N ARG A 90 -22.88 29.58 -5.63
CA ARG A 90 -22.59 30.73 -6.48
C ARG A 90 -21.15 31.13 -6.24
N ILE A 91 -20.24 30.42 -6.91
CA ILE A 91 -18.88 30.95 -7.11
C ILE A 91 -19.03 32.20 -7.97
N SER A 92 -18.81 33.37 -7.37
CA SER A 92 -18.79 34.64 -8.11
C SER A 92 -17.45 34.78 -8.84
N VAL A 93 -17.44 35.52 -9.96
CA VAL A 93 -16.20 35.93 -10.64
C VAL A 93 -15.28 36.56 -9.59
N LEU A 94 -14.21 35.85 -9.30
CA LEU A 94 -13.41 36.11 -8.13
C LEU A 94 -12.47 37.28 -8.45
N PRO A 95 -12.49 38.39 -7.69
CA PRO A 95 -11.61 39.52 -7.94
C PRO A 95 -10.14 39.08 -7.97
N GLU A 96 -9.30 39.81 -8.71
CA GLU A 96 -7.85 39.58 -8.83
C GLU A 96 -7.16 39.33 -7.47
N SER A 97 -7.70 39.94 -6.41
CA SER A 97 -7.26 39.78 -5.02
C SER A 97 -7.37 38.36 -4.48
N HIS A 98 -8.09 37.42 -5.10
CA HIS A 98 -8.24 36.06 -4.60
C HIS A 98 -7.40 35.01 -5.33
N ARG A 99 -6.54 35.41 -6.28
CA ARG A 99 -5.60 34.50 -6.93
C ARG A 99 -4.76 33.71 -5.93
N HIS A 100 -4.40 34.34 -4.81
CA HIS A 100 -3.68 33.69 -3.72
C HIS A 100 -4.51 32.60 -3.03
N ILE A 101 -5.83 32.77 -2.90
CA ILE A 101 -6.74 31.77 -2.32
C ILE A 101 -6.88 30.58 -3.27
N THR A 102 -7.05 30.83 -4.57
CA THR A 102 -7.10 29.78 -5.59
C THR A 102 -5.79 28.99 -5.65
N ALA A 103 -4.64 29.68 -5.68
CA ALA A 103 -3.33 29.04 -5.66
C ALA A 103 -3.11 28.23 -4.37
N HIS A 104 -3.53 28.75 -3.23
CA HIS A 104 -3.47 28.02 -1.97
C HIS A 104 -4.34 26.76 -1.99
N LEU A 105 -5.57 26.85 -2.50
CA LEU A 105 -6.46 25.68 -2.63
C LEU A 105 -5.86 24.61 -3.55
N GLU A 106 -5.31 24.99 -4.71
CA GLU A 106 -4.61 24.07 -5.60
C GLU A 106 -3.47 23.36 -4.87
N GLN A 107 -2.63 24.12 -4.15
CA GLN A 107 -1.52 23.57 -3.39
C GLN A 107 -2.01 22.57 -2.32
N GLU A 108 -3.04 22.92 -1.56
CA GLU A 108 -3.62 22.04 -0.54
C GLU A 108 -4.20 20.76 -1.15
N LEU A 109 -4.86 20.83 -2.32
CA LEU A 109 -5.34 19.65 -3.03
C LEU A 109 -4.20 18.75 -3.51
N SER A 110 -3.11 19.34 -4.01
CA SER A 110 -1.91 18.60 -4.39
C SER A 110 -1.25 17.92 -3.20
N LEU A 111 -1.14 18.62 -2.07
CA LEU A 111 -0.63 18.08 -0.80
C LEU A 111 -1.52 16.96 -0.26
N LEU A 112 -2.84 17.13 -0.32
CA LEU A 112 -3.82 16.11 0.05
C LEU A 112 -3.65 14.85 -0.80
N CYS A 113 -3.58 14.98 -2.13
CA CYS A 113 -3.36 13.85 -3.03
C CYS A 113 -2.04 13.14 -2.70
N SER A 114 -0.95 13.89 -2.54
CA SER A 114 0.36 13.35 -2.21
C SER A 114 0.35 12.60 -0.88
N SER A 115 -0.25 13.19 0.15
CA SER A 115 -0.32 12.62 1.50
C SER A 115 -1.17 11.37 1.51
N PHE A 116 -2.33 11.38 0.85
CA PHE A 116 -3.20 10.22 0.71
C PHE A 116 -2.49 9.04 0.04
N THR A 117 -1.85 9.27 -1.12
CA THR A 117 -1.13 8.22 -1.85
C THR A 117 0.06 7.68 -1.04
N LYS A 118 0.83 8.56 -0.38
CA LYS A 118 1.95 8.15 0.49
C LYS A 118 1.48 7.32 1.67
N TRP A 119 0.39 7.71 2.31
CA TRP A 119 -0.16 6.99 3.45
C TRP A 119 -0.61 5.58 3.06
N ILE A 120 -1.40 5.44 1.99
CA ILE A 120 -1.81 4.12 1.47
C ILE A 120 -0.60 3.29 1.05
N GLY A 121 0.36 3.91 0.37
CA GLY A 121 1.60 3.24 -0.04
C GLY A 121 2.41 2.72 1.15
N ALA A 122 2.50 3.50 2.23
CA ALA A 122 3.17 3.11 3.47
C ALA A 122 2.47 1.92 4.15
N LEU A 123 1.14 1.95 4.24
CA LEU A 123 0.35 0.83 4.79
C LEU A 123 0.56 -0.46 3.98
N LYS A 124 0.49 -0.39 2.65
CA LYS A 124 0.78 -1.52 1.77
C LYS A 124 2.20 -2.06 1.93
N ALA A 125 3.19 -1.16 1.99
CA ALA A 125 4.59 -1.54 2.15
C ALA A 125 4.83 -2.23 3.51
N TYR A 126 4.22 -1.72 4.57
CA TYR A 126 4.27 -2.30 5.91
C TYR A 126 3.70 -3.73 5.93
N LEU A 127 2.48 -3.91 5.43
CA LEU A 127 1.83 -5.23 5.37
C LEU A 127 2.61 -6.21 4.50
N LYS A 128 3.15 -5.76 3.37
CA LYS A 128 4.00 -6.58 2.49
C LYS A 128 5.28 -7.02 3.19
N ALA A 129 5.90 -6.14 3.97
CA ALA A 129 7.10 -6.46 4.75
C ALA A 129 6.81 -7.53 5.81
N ILE A 130 5.69 -7.39 6.54
CA ILE A 130 5.28 -8.38 7.54
C ILE A 130 4.95 -9.71 6.90
N ASN A 131 4.12 -9.74 5.85
CA ASN A 131 3.80 -10.99 5.14
C ASN A 131 5.06 -11.70 4.61
N SER A 132 6.05 -10.94 4.12
CA SER A 132 7.33 -11.48 3.68
C SER A 132 8.22 -12.00 4.82
N TRP A 133 8.06 -11.49 6.04
CA TRP A 133 8.72 -12.01 7.24
C TRP A 133 8.00 -13.26 7.76
N LEU A 134 6.67 -13.25 7.79
CA LEU A 134 5.84 -14.39 8.19
C LEU A 134 6.07 -15.63 7.30
N SER A 135 6.28 -15.45 5.99
CA SER A 135 6.59 -16.57 5.09
C SER A 135 7.93 -17.24 5.39
N LYS A 136 8.87 -16.51 6.03
CA LYS A 136 10.16 -17.05 6.48
C LYS A 136 10.09 -17.75 7.84
N CYS A 137 9.05 -17.47 8.62
CA CYS A 137 8.85 -18.10 9.92
C CYS A 137 8.42 -19.58 9.81
N VAL A 138 7.96 -20.01 8.63
CA VAL A 138 7.63 -21.42 8.35
C VAL A 138 8.72 -22.03 7.47
N THR A 139 9.44 -23.00 8.02
CA THR A 139 10.59 -23.60 7.33
C THR A 139 10.12 -24.51 6.20
N ILE A 140 10.09 -23.99 4.97
CA ILE A 140 9.97 -24.81 3.76
C ILE A 140 11.31 -25.52 3.58
N GLY A 141 11.31 -26.86 3.66
CA GLY A 141 12.51 -27.68 3.45
C GLY A 141 13.28 -27.23 2.20
N LYS A 142 14.54 -26.83 2.37
CA LYS A 142 15.38 -26.16 1.35
C LYS A 142 15.74 -27.03 0.12
N SER A 143 15.16 -28.22 -0.03
CA SER A 143 15.52 -29.22 -1.04
C SER A 143 14.84 -29.07 -2.41
N LEU A 144 14.03 -28.03 -2.64
CA LEU A 144 13.19 -27.94 -3.84
C LEU A 144 13.71 -26.91 -4.85
N LYS A 145 13.78 -27.32 -6.14
CA LYS A 145 14.17 -26.48 -7.28
C LYS A 145 13.39 -25.15 -7.27
N ARG A 146 14.08 -24.04 -7.58
CA ARG A 146 13.60 -22.64 -7.48
C ARG A 146 12.23 -22.37 -8.14
N SER A 147 11.90 -23.07 -9.24
CA SER A 147 10.61 -22.98 -9.94
C SER A 147 9.44 -23.61 -9.15
N LYS A 148 9.66 -24.73 -8.44
CA LYS A 148 8.64 -25.38 -7.59
C LYS A 148 8.43 -24.67 -6.25
N LYS A 149 9.43 -23.89 -5.80
CA LYS A 149 9.42 -23.19 -4.52
C LYS A 149 8.31 -22.12 -4.42
N LYS A 150 8.08 -21.35 -5.49
CA LYS A 150 7.09 -20.25 -5.48
C LYS A 150 5.65 -20.77 -5.35
N ASN A 151 5.33 -21.87 -6.04
CA ASN A 151 4.02 -22.52 -5.95
C ASN A 151 3.78 -23.12 -4.54
N ILE A 152 4.82 -23.71 -3.92
CA ILE A 152 4.73 -24.29 -2.58
C ILE A 152 4.62 -23.20 -1.49
N GLU A 153 5.31 -22.07 -1.64
CA GLU A 153 5.20 -20.93 -0.70
C GLU A 153 3.78 -20.35 -0.66
N THR A 154 3.14 -20.21 -1.83
CA THR A 154 1.73 -19.80 -1.91
C THR A 154 0.80 -20.83 -1.25
N GLN A 155 1.00 -22.13 -1.51
CA GLN A 155 0.20 -23.19 -0.89
C GLN A 155 0.36 -23.25 0.63
N ILE A 156 1.59 -23.12 1.14
CA ILE A 156 1.85 -23.11 2.59
C ILE A 156 1.23 -21.88 3.23
N THR A 157 1.34 -20.72 2.60
CA THR A 157 0.69 -19.49 3.09
C THR A 157 -0.83 -19.67 3.14
N GLN A 158 -1.44 -20.29 2.14
CA GLN A 158 -2.87 -20.62 2.16
C GLN A 158 -3.23 -21.61 3.27
N LEU A 159 -2.44 -22.68 3.47
CA LEU A 159 -2.67 -23.62 4.57
C LEU A 159 -2.54 -22.94 5.93
N LEU A 160 -1.58 -22.03 6.11
CA LEU A 160 -1.41 -21.26 7.35
C LEU A 160 -2.54 -20.26 7.57
N ARG A 161 -3.16 -19.73 6.52
CA ARG A 161 -4.39 -18.94 6.67
C ARG A 161 -5.59 -19.79 7.10
N ILE A 162 -5.58 -21.09 6.84
CA ILE A 162 -6.70 -21.99 7.22
C ILE A 162 -6.48 -22.59 8.61
N ARG A 163 -5.24 -22.99 8.93
CA ARG A 163 -4.90 -23.78 10.13
C ARG A 163 -3.75 -23.22 10.96
N GLY A 164 -3.08 -22.19 10.48
CA GLY A 164 -1.97 -21.57 11.19
C GLY A 164 -2.43 -20.51 12.19
N PRO A 165 -1.46 -19.87 12.87
CA PRO A 165 -1.73 -18.79 13.79
C PRO A 165 -2.54 -17.64 13.15
N PRO A 166 -3.40 -16.94 13.90
CA PRO A 166 -4.31 -15.92 13.37
C PRO A 166 -3.62 -14.78 12.59
N ILE A 167 -2.34 -14.53 12.85
CA ILE A 167 -1.55 -13.50 12.17
C ILE A 167 -1.43 -13.70 10.66
N TYR A 168 -1.45 -14.95 10.19
CA TYR A 168 -1.39 -15.25 8.76
C TYR A 168 -2.67 -14.81 8.05
N VAL A 169 -3.82 -14.92 8.72
CA VAL A 169 -5.10 -14.37 8.24
C VAL A 169 -5.10 -12.85 8.39
N THR A 170 -4.72 -12.34 9.55
CA THR A 170 -4.68 -10.89 9.85
C THR A 170 -3.91 -10.11 8.80
N CYS A 171 -2.63 -10.45 8.56
CA CYS A 171 -1.83 -9.72 7.58
C CYS A 171 -2.20 -10.08 6.14
N GLY A 172 -2.66 -11.31 5.92
CA GLY A 172 -2.96 -11.85 4.62
C GLY A 172 -4.24 -11.28 4.01
N CYS A 173 -5.35 -11.42 4.72
CA CYS A 173 -6.65 -10.87 4.32
C CYS A 173 -6.59 -9.35 4.27
N TRP A 174 -5.96 -8.69 5.26
CA TRP A 174 -5.84 -7.23 5.23
C TRP A 174 -5.11 -6.72 3.99
N TYR A 175 -4.03 -7.39 3.58
CA TYR A 175 -3.33 -7.03 2.35
C TYR A 175 -4.21 -7.24 1.10
N ASP A 176 -4.88 -8.38 1.00
CA ASP A 176 -5.71 -8.72 -0.17
C ASP A 176 -6.93 -7.79 -0.29
N GLU A 177 -7.55 -7.45 0.84
CA GLU A 177 -8.64 -6.49 0.94
C GLU A 177 -8.19 -5.07 0.55
N LEU A 178 -7.00 -4.65 0.99
CA LEU A 178 -6.43 -3.35 0.60
C LEU A 178 -6.05 -3.30 -0.89
N GLU A 179 -5.66 -4.44 -1.48
CA GLU A 179 -5.50 -4.57 -2.93
C GLU A 179 -6.84 -4.53 -3.67
N ALA A 180 -7.90 -5.11 -3.11
CA ALA A 180 -9.25 -5.02 -3.67
C ALA A 180 -9.80 -3.58 -3.67
N LEU A 181 -9.37 -2.73 -2.72
CA LEU A 181 -9.69 -1.31 -2.68
C LEU A 181 -8.90 -0.43 -3.67
N GLU A 182 -7.89 -0.99 -4.36
CA GLU A 182 -7.02 -0.23 -5.27
C GLU A 182 -7.78 0.60 -6.33
N PRO A 183 -8.86 0.11 -6.96
CA PRO A 183 -9.64 0.93 -7.89
C PRO A 183 -10.25 2.16 -7.21
N SER A 184 -10.75 2.03 -5.98
CA SER A 184 -11.35 3.13 -5.22
C SER A 184 -10.29 4.14 -4.76
N ILE A 185 -9.11 3.66 -4.34
CA ILE A 185 -7.94 4.50 -4.01
C ILE A 185 -7.55 5.37 -5.22
N LYS A 186 -7.47 4.77 -6.41
CA LYS A 186 -7.18 5.52 -7.65
C LYS A 186 -8.25 6.56 -7.95
N GLN A 187 -9.53 6.19 -7.83
CA GLN A 187 -10.62 7.15 -8.06
C GLN A 187 -10.57 8.35 -7.11
N VAL A 188 -10.18 8.17 -5.85
CA VAL A 188 -9.98 9.29 -4.91
C VAL A 188 -8.81 10.17 -5.34
N SER A 189 -7.66 9.57 -5.69
CA SER A 189 -6.51 10.33 -6.23
C SER A 189 -6.90 11.14 -7.47
N ASP A 190 -7.60 10.50 -8.40
CA ASP A 190 -7.94 11.11 -9.69
C ASP A 190 -9.01 12.18 -9.54
N SER A 191 -9.95 12.03 -8.59
CA SER A 191 -10.91 13.08 -8.27
C SER A 191 -10.27 14.30 -7.61
N ILE A 192 -9.28 14.11 -6.73
CA ILE A 192 -8.49 15.21 -6.16
C ILE A 192 -7.72 15.95 -7.26
N LYS A 193 -7.04 15.21 -8.16
CA LYS A 193 -6.30 15.81 -9.28
C LYS A 193 -7.21 16.56 -10.25
N ARG A 194 -8.40 16.02 -10.51
CA ARG A 194 -9.41 16.68 -11.35
C ARG A 194 -9.85 18.00 -10.72
N LEU A 195 -10.22 17.98 -9.44
CA LEU A 195 -10.59 19.19 -8.71
C LEU A 195 -9.43 20.20 -8.67
N ALA A 196 -8.20 19.75 -8.50
CA ALA A 196 -7.02 20.61 -8.55
C ALA A 196 -6.86 21.26 -9.94
N ALA A 197 -7.01 20.50 -11.02
CA ALA A 197 -6.93 21.04 -12.39
C ALA A 197 -8.04 22.06 -12.70
N ASP A 198 -9.28 21.78 -12.27
CA ASP A 198 -10.40 22.72 -12.36
C ASP A 198 -10.13 23.98 -11.51
N THR A 199 -9.48 23.83 -10.35
CA THR A 199 -9.02 24.97 -9.51
C THR A 199 -7.95 25.81 -10.23
N SER A 200 -6.97 25.17 -10.86
CA SER A 200 -5.91 25.86 -11.61
C SER A 200 -6.45 26.59 -12.84
N GLY A 201 -7.59 26.17 -13.37
CA GLY A 201 -8.29 26.86 -14.46
C GLY A 201 -8.69 28.30 -14.15
N PHE A 202 -8.84 28.65 -12.85
CA PHE A 202 -9.12 30.01 -12.39
C PHE A 202 -7.86 30.87 -12.22
N LEU A 203 -6.66 30.29 -12.31
CA LEU A 203 -5.40 31.04 -12.33
C LEU A 203 -5.16 31.56 -13.76
N PRO A 204 -4.61 32.79 -13.91
CA PRO A 204 -4.17 33.26 -15.22
C PRO A 204 -3.18 32.26 -15.79
N HIS A 205 -3.34 31.90 -17.07
CA HIS A 205 -2.33 31.12 -17.79
C HIS A 205 -0.98 31.84 -17.64
N GLN A 206 -0.08 31.31 -16.82
CA GLN A 206 1.34 31.58 -17.01
C GLN A 206 1.71 30.86 -18.29
N GLU A 207 1.52 31.53 -19.43
CA GLU A 207 2.24 31.14 -20.64
C GLU A 207 3.72 31.10 -20.25
N LYS A 208 4.23 29.88 -20.19
CA LYS A 208 5.63 29.57 -20.08
C LYS A 208 6.29 30.12 -21.35
N ASN A 209 6.63 31.41 -21.34
CA ASN A 209 7.53 32.05 -22.29
C ASN A 209 8.95 31.53 -22.05
N GLU A 210 9.13 30.21 -22.10
CA GLU A 210 10.43 29.57 -22.20
C GLU A 210 10.60 29.14 -23.66
N GLY A 211 11.44 29.88 -24.38
CA GLY A 211 12.22 29.28 -25.47
C GLY A 211 11.89 29.68 -26.90
N LYS A 212 11.66 30.96 -27.22
CA LYS A 212 11.88 31.47 -28.59
C LYS A 212 12.50 32.87 -28.60
N ASN A 213 13.66 33.02 -27.96
CA ASN A 213 14.59 34.11 -28.26
C ASN A 213 16.03 33.60 -28.05
N ALA A 214 16.40 32.57 -28.82
CA ALA A 214 17.79 32.18 -28.98
C ALA A 214 18.38 33.00 -30.14
N LYS A 215 19.33 33.86 -29.77
CA LYS A 215 20.17 34.72 -30.60
C LYS A 215 20.72 33.97 -31.82
N ARG A 216 20.60 34.56 -33.02
CA ARG A 216 21.50 34.28 -34.15
C ARG A 216 22.79 35.08 -33.96
N PRO A 217 23.99 34.49 -34.15
CA PRO A 217 25.16 35.26 -34.52
C PRO A 217 25.44 35.15 -36.04
N HIS A 218 25.74 36.31 -36.61
CA HIS A 218 26.44 36.62 -37.86
C HIS A 218 27.01 35.49 -38.72
N GLU A 219 26.79 35.61 -40.04
CA GLU A 219 27.86 35.50 -41.06
C GLU A 219 27.55 36.49 -42.20
N ALA A 220 28.60 37.17 -42.66
CA ALA A 220 28.58 38.18 -43.72
C ALA A 220 28.97 37.56 -45.06
N SER A 221 28.31 37.96 -46.16
CA SER A 221 28.92 37.98 -47.49
C SER A 221 28.08 38.88 -48.42
N GLY A 222 28.73 39.83 -49.08
CA GLY A 222 28.09 40.91 -49.84
C GLY A 222 27.80 40.60 -51.32
N ASN A 223 26.97 41.43 -51.94
CA ASN A 223 27.36 42.37 -53.00
C ASN A 223 26.13 43.09 -53.60
N ASP A 224 26.25 44.42 -53.67
CA ASP A 224 25.81 45.38 -54.68
C ASP A 224 24.65 45.04 -55.65
N SER A 225 23.60 45.88 -55.66
CA SER A 225 23.51 47.07 -56.53
C SER A 225 22.06 47.53 -56.77
N ASN A 226 21.84 48.83 -56.50
CA ASN A 226 21.08 49.82 -57.27
C ASN A 226 19.55 49.72 -57.55
N ILE A 227 18.89 50.80 -57.08
CA ILE A 227 18.09 51.78 -57.85
C ILE A 227 16.54 51.64 -57.88
N ASP A 228 15.91 52.76 -57.46
CA ASP A 228 14.59 53.33 -57.81
C ASP A 228 13.31 52.60 -57.34
N SER A 229 12.18 53.24 -57.02
CA SER A 229 11.75 54.64 -57.03
C SER A 229 10.36 54.68 -56.35
N ALA A 230 10.22 55.59 -55.37
CA ALA A 230 9.14 56.57 -55.22
C ALA A 230 7.66 56.19 -54.99
N ILE A 231 6.99 57.14 -54.31
CA ILE A 231 5.53 57.40 -54.24
C ILE A 231 4.81 56.43 -53.28
N ASN A 232 4.21 56.83 -52.16
CA ASN A 232 3.17 57.86 -52.04
C ASN A 232 2.96 58.25 -50.57
N MET A 233 2.72 59.53 -50.29
CA MET A 233 2.02 59.95 -49.07
C MET A 233 0.53 59.68 -49.25
N SER A 234 -0.18 59.20 -48.22
CA SER A 234 -1.31 59.96 -47.68
C SER A 234 -1.84 59.37 -46.38
N ARG A 235 -2.28 60.31 -45.56
CA ARG A 235 -2.90 60.26 -44.25
C ARG A 235 -4.35 59.78 -44.37
N ASP A 236 -4.76 58.86 -43.49
CA ASP A 236 -6.14 58.78 -42.98
C ASP A 236 -6.14 58.11 -41.60
N GLU A 237 -5.96 58.96 -40.59
CA GLU A 237 -6.31 58.72 -39.19
C GLU A 237 -7.83 58.87 -39.05
N ALA A 238 -8.60 57.80 -39.31
CA ALA A 238 -10.01 57.67 -38.89
C ALA A 238 -10.59 56.29 -39.25
N MET A 239 -10.11 55.19 -38.64
CA MET A 239 -10.86 53.89 -38.65
C MET A 239 -10.40 52.87 -37.59
N LYS A 240 -9.67 53.27 -36.55
CA LYS A 240 -9.21 52.33 -35.50
C LYS A 240 -10.12 52.21 -34.27
N GLU A 241 -11.17 53.01 -34.15
CA GLU A 241 -12.00 53.03 -32.94
C GLU A 241 -13.19 52.05 -32.98
N SER A 242 -13.58 51.55 -34.17
CA SER A 242 -14.71 50.62 -34.31
C SER A 242 -14.33 49.14 -34.23
N THR A 243 -13.05 48.79 -34.41
CA THR A 243 -12.57 47.40 -34.39
C THR A 243 -12.11 46.95 -33.00
N SER A 244 -11.61 47.87 -32.17
CA SER A 244 -11.26 47.61 -30.77
C SER A 244 -12.50 47.29 -29.93
N ALA A 245 -13.56 48.09 -30.04
CA ALA A 245 -14.81 47.84 -29.30
C ALA A 245 -15.47 46.50 -29.69
N SER A 246 -15.44 46.12 -30.97
CA SER A 246 -16.00 44.84 -31.43
C SER A 246 -15.16 43.63 -30.96
N ASN A 247 -13.83 43.76 -30.95
CA ASN A 247 -12.93 42.74 -30.39
C ASN A 247 -13.06 42.66 -28.86
N GLU A 248 -13.19 43.78 -28.15
CA GLU A 248 -13.39 43.81 -26.70
C GLU A 248 -14.73 43.21 -26.27
N ILE A 249 -15.81 43.43 -27.04
CA ILE A 249 -17.12 42.80 -26.80
C ILE A 249 -17.06 41.29 -27.05
N SER A 250 -16.36 40.85 -28.10
CA SER A 250 -16.14 39.43 -28.41
C SER A 250 -15.28 38.74 -27.34
N ASP A 251 -14.20 39.39 -26.89
CA ASP A 251 -13.31 38.90 -25.84
C ASP A 251 -14.03 38.89 -24.47
N SER A 252 -14.87 39.89 -24.19
CA SER A 252 -15.71 39.93 -22.99
C SER A 252 -16.74 38.80 -22.95
N ALA A 253 -17.47 38.58 -24.05
CA ALA A 253 -18.44 37.49 -24.17
C ALA A 253 -17.77 36.11 -24.10
N TYR A 254 -16.61 35.95 -24.74
CA TYR A 254 -15.80 34.73 -24.68
C TYR A 254 -15.32 34.43 -23.25
N ASN A 255 -14.78 35.44 -22.55
CA ASN A 255 -14.33 35.30 -21.17
C ASN A 255 -15.49 35.00 -20.21
N MET A 256 -16.67 35.58 -20.44
CA MET A 256 -17.88 35.28 -19.65
C MET A 256 -18.30 33.82 -19.81
N PHE A 257 -18.39 33.32 -21.05
CA PHE A 257 -18.73 31.92 -21.33
C PHE A 257 -17.70 30.94 -20.75
N ARG A 258 -16.42 31.28 -20.87
CA ARG A 258 -15.32 30.49 -20.29
C ARG A 258 -15.41 30.39 -18.77
N ASN A 259 -15.70 31.50 -18.09
CA ASN A 259 -15.81 31.53 -16.63
C ASN A 259 -17.02 30.74 -16.12
N ASP A 260 -18.15 30.79 -16.83
CA ASP A 260 -19.34 30.01 -16.49
C ASP A 260 -19.08 28.50 -16.63
N ALA A 261 -18.44 28.09 -17.74
CA ALA A 261 -18.06 26.70 -17.95
C ALA A 261 -17.03 26.18 -16.92
N LEU A 262 -16.06 27.01 -16.52
CA LEU A 262 -15.08 26.66 -15.46
C LEU A 262 -15.73 26.52 -14.09
N LYS A 263 -16.72 27.35 -13.80
CA LYS A 263 -17.50 27.24 -12.58
C LYS A 263 -18.29 25.94 -12.53
N ASP A 264 -19.00 25.63 -13.60
CA ASP A 264 -19.77 24.38 -13.69
C ASP A 264 -18.84 23.15 -13.61
N SER A 265 -17.66 23.21 -14.23
CA SER A 265 -16.67 22.13 -14.15
C SER A 265 -16.15 21.95 -12.72
N PHE A 266 -15.81 23.05 -12.05
CA PHE A 266 -15.36 23.04 -10.66
C PHE A 266 -16.43 22.50 -9.72
N GLU A 267 -17.68 22.99 -9.79
CA GLU A 267 -18.78 22.54 -8.94
C GLU A 267 -19.05 21.04 -9.13
N THR A 268 -19.06 20.59 -10.39
CA THR A 268 -19.19 19.16 -10.72
C THR A 268 -18.03 18.35 -10.15
N SER A 269 -16.80 18.84 -10.28
CA SER A 269 -15.59 18.16 -9.79
C SER A 269 -15.55 18.09 -8.26
N LEU A 270 -16.05 19.11 -7.56
CA LEU A 270 -16.12 19.17 -6.10
C LEU A 270 -17.12 18.14 -5.57
N VAL A 271 -18.34 18.10 -6.14
CA VAL A 271 -19.35 17.10 -5.78
C VAL A 271 -18.80 15.68 -6.05
N PHE A 272 -18.15 15.49 -7.20
CA PHE A 272 -17.54 14.21 -7.55
C PHE A 272 -16.42 13.81 -6.56
N PHE A 273 -15.51 14.72 -6.24
CA PHE A 273 -14.42 14.50 -5.27
C PHE A 273 -14.94 14.07 -3.90
N ILE A 274 -15.90 14.81 -3.34
CA ILE A 274 -16.50 14.47 -2.04
C ILE A 274 -17.26 13.13 -2.13
N GLY A 275 -17.91 12.84 -3.25
CA GLY A 275 -18.56 11.55 -3.51
C GLY A 275 -17.58 10.37 -3.52
N GLN A 276 -16.39 10.56 -4.09
CA GLN A 276 -15.34 9.55 -4.05
C GLN A 276 -14.78 9.34 -2.64
N LEU A 277 -14.57 10.41 -1.87
CA LEU A 277 -14.15 10.30 -0.46
C LEU A 277 -15.17 9.55 0.40
N LYS A 278 -16.46 9.87 0.25
CA LYS A 278 -17.56 9.15 0.89
C LYS A 278 -17.52 7.66 0.56
N SER A 279 -17.49 7.34 -0.74
CA SER A 279 -17.55 5.96 -1.22
C SER A 279 -16.34 5.14 -0.75
N PHE A 280 -15.15 5.75 -0.75
CA PHE A 280 -13.94 5.12 -0.24
C PHE A 280 -13.99 4.88 1.26
N ALA A 281 -14.48 5.84 2.04
CA ALA A 281 -14.63 5.68 3.49
C ALA A 281 -15.66 4.59 3.84
N GLU A 282 -16.81 4.53 3.15
CA GLU A 282 -17.81 3.47 3.31
C GLU A 282 -17.24 2.08 2.95
N ALA A 283 -16.48 1.99 1.86
CA ALA A 283 -15.80 0.77 1.46
C ALA A 283 -14.72 0.35 2.48
N SER A 284 -14.00 1.31 3.05
CA SER A 284 -13.00 1.06 4.10
C SER A 284 -13.65 0.55 5.39
N VAL A 285 -14.78 1.13 5.82
CA VAL A 285 -15.54 0.60 6.97
C VAL A 285 -15.92 -0.85 6.73
N LYS A 286 -16.50 -1.15 5.56
CA LYS A 286 -16.89 -2.53 5.21
C LYS A 286 -15.69 -3.47 5.26
N MET A 287 -14.57 -3.07 4.65
CA MET A 287 -13.31 -3.82 4.66
C MET A 287 -12.90 -4.16 6.10
N TYR A 288 -12.73 -3.16 6.97
CA TYR A 288 -12.29 -3.41 8.35
C TYR A 288 -13.27 -4.26 9.16
N THR A 289 -14.59 -4.18 8.90
CA THR A 289 -15.57 -5.06 9.54
C THR A 289 -15.47 -6.52 9.06
N GLU A 290 -15.16 -6.75 7.79
CA GLU A 290 -14.94 -8.08 7.23
C GLU A 290 -13.63 -8.68 7.76
N LEU A 291 -12.57 -7.87 7.78
CA LEU A 291 -11.28 -8.25 8.33
C LEU A 291 -11.36 -8.66 9.81
N ASP A 292 -12.04 -7.88 10.65
CA ASP A 292 -12.20 -8.20 12.07
C ASP A 292 -12.95 -9.53 12.27
N ARG A 293 -13.99 -9.78 11.48
CA ARG A 293 -14.72 -11.06 11.50
C ARG A 293 -13.79 -12.21 11.12
N ASP A 294 -12.98 -12.04 10.07
CA ASP A 294 -12.06 -13.07 9.59
C ASP A 294 -10.96 -13.37 10.62
N ILE A 295 -10.46 -12.35 11.33
CA ILE A 295 -9.50 -12.51 12.44
C ILE A 295 -10.13 -13.29 13.59
N ARG A 296 -11.35 -12.92 14.01
CA ARG A 296 -12.08 -13.64 15.07
C ARG A 296 -12.33 -15.11 14.72
N GLN A 297 -12.71 -15.38 13.47
CA GLN A 297 -12.87 -16.75 12.99
C GLN A 297 -11.54 -17.52 12.99
N ALA A 298 -10.46 -16.89 12.55
CA ALA A 298 -9.13 -17.50 12.54
C ALA A 298 -8.65 -17.85 13.96
N LYS A 299 -8.86 -16.95 14.94
CA LYS A 299 -8.59 -17.23 16.36
C LYS A 299 -9.34 -18.45 16.86
N HIS A 300 -10.65 -18.48 16.62
CA HIS A 300 -11.49 -19.61 17.04
C HIS A 300 -11.03 -20.94 16.42
N ASN A 301 -10.76 -20.94 15.12
CA ASN A 301 -10.27 -22.14 14.41
C ASN A 301 -8.91 -22.59 14.94
N TYR A 302 -8.01 -21.65 15.24
CA TYR A 302 -6.69 -21.93 15.76
C TYR A 302 -6.76 -22.52 17.17
N GLU A 303 -7.58 -21.96 18.06
CA GLU A 303 -7.79 -22.49 19.41
C GLU A 303 -8.32 -23.94 19.40
N ILE A 304 -9.26 -24.25 18.50
CA ILE A 304 -9.76 -25.62 18.30
C ILE A 304 -8.62 -26.53 17.83
N SER A 305 -7.83 -26.08 16.85
CA SER A 305 -6.73 -26.87 16.31
C SER A 305 -5.63 -27.13 17.35
N VAL A 306 -5.31 -26.16 18.20
CA VAL A 306 -4.30 -26.33 19.27
C VAL A 306 -4.80 -27.31 20.33
N LYS A 307 -6.04 -27.12 20.82
CA LYS A 307 -6.65 -28.03 21.80
C LYS A 307 -6.79 -29.46 21.27
N GLY A 308 -7.14 -29.63 20.00
CA GLY A 308 -7.22 -30.95 19.36
C GLY A 308 -5.87 -31.68 19.28
N VAL A 309 -4.77 -30.93 19.11
CA VAL A 309 -3.40 -31.49 19.12
C VAL A 309 -2.95 -31.85 20.53
N GLU A 310 -3.35 -31.07 21.55
CA GLU A 310 -3.06 -31.36 22.96
C GLU A 310 -3.72 -32.67 23.41
N VAL A 311 -5.02 -32.84 23.12
CA VAL A 311 -5.77 -34.07 23.45
C VAL A 311 -5.18 -35.30 22.74
N ALA A 312 -4.83 -35.19 21.46
CA ALA A 312 -4.20 -36.28 20.73
C ALA A 312 -2.80 -36.64 21.26
N ASN A 313 -2.03 -35.66 21.75
CA ASN A 313 -0.73 -35.91 22.37
C ASN A 313 -0.86 -36.56 23.76
N GLU A 314 -1.91 -36.23 24.52
CA GLU A 314 -2.22 -36.89 25.80
C GLU A 314 -2.63 -38.35 25.61
N GLU A 315 -3.47 -38.65 24.62
CA GLU A 315 -3.86 -40.03 24.26
C GLU A 315 -2.66 -40.87 23.80
N ASN A 316 -1.81 -40.33 22.94
CA ASN A 316 -0.60 -41.02 22.49
C ASN A 316 0.42 -41.26 23.63
N ASN A 317 0.54 -40.33 24.57
CA ASN A 317 1.41 -40.51 25.75
C ASN A 317 0.83 -41.53 26.74
N ALA A 318 -0.50 -41.64 26.86
CA ALA A 318 -1.17 -42.65 27.67
C ALA A 318 -1.00 -44.07 27.09
N GLU A 319 -1.09 -44.23 25.76
CA GLU A 319 -0.86 -45.51 25.09
C GLU A 319 0.61 -45.96 25.15
N SER A 320 1.56 -45.03 25.01
CA SER A 320 3.01 -45.34 25.10
C SER A 320 3.46 -45.75 26.50
N ASN A 321 2.84 -45.20 27.55
CA ASN A 321 3.10 -45.61 28.94
C ASN A 321 2.49 -46.99 29.28
N ASN A 322 1.38 -47.38 28.66
CA ASN A 322 0.76 -48.69 28.87
C ASN A 322 1.52 -49.84 28.17
N GLN A 323 2.28 -49.57 27.10
CA GLN A 323 3.12 -50.58 26.44
C GLN A 323 4.49 -50.79 27.11
N SER A 324 4.92 -49.90 28.01
CA SER A 324 6.21 -50.02 28.72
C SER A 324 6.13 -50.81 30.04
N GLY A 325 4.93 -51.27 30.43
CA GLY A 325 4.66 -51.94 31.71
C GLY A 325 4.54 -53.48 31.68
N SER A 326 4.65 -54.13 30.52
CA SER A 326 4.32 -55.56 30.37
C SER A 326 5.50 -56.44 29.94
N ASP A 327 6.70 -56.24 30.50
CA ASP A 327 7.86 -57.12 30.26
C ASP A 327 8.68 -57.35 31.55
N GLN A 328 8.04 -57.92 32.57
CA GLN A 328 8.74 -58.59 33.68
C GLN A 328 8.05 -59.91 34.01
N GLN A 329 8.44 -60.96 33.27
CA GLN A 329 8.14 -62.35 33.62
C GLN A 329 9.28 -62.90 34.48
N PRO A 330 9.03 -63.42 35.70
CA PRO A 330 10.09 -63.90 36.56
C PRO A 330 10.58 -65.29 36.10
N LYS A 331 11.90 -65.45 35.98
CA LYS A 331 12.55 -66.75 35.79
C LYS A 331 12.46 -67.56 37.10
N PRO A 332 12.07 -68.85 37.08
CA PRO A 332 12.20 -69.70 38.26
C PRO A 332 13.67 -70.10 38.46
N GLN A 333 14.14 -69.97 39.70
CA GLN A 333 15.39 -70.56 40.18
C GLN A 333 15.10 -71.97 40.75
N VAL A 334 15.88 -72.93 40.23
CA VAL A 334 16.21 -74.30 40.69
C VAL A 334 15.07 -75.21 41.13
#